data_AF-A0AAC9EYV3-F1
#
_entry.id   AF-A0AAC9EYV3-F1
#
_cell.length_a   1.000
_cell.length_b   1.000
_cell.length_c   1.000
_cell.angle_alpha   90.00
_cell.angle_beta   90.00
_cell.angle_gamma   90.00
#
_symmetry.space_group_name_H-M   'P 1'
#
loop_
_entity.id
_entity.type
_entity.pdbx_description
1 polymer ?
#
loop_
_entity_poly.entity_id
_entity_poly.type
_entity_poly.pdbx_seq_one_letter_code
_entity_poly.pdbx_strand_id
1 'polypeptide(L)'
;MGWRERRRALVGFEALEELAEIGDVLASVAETRSLAVLDEPEARDRFEAAVERMEERKRWLPKEFCRIQVNERFRREEHKQLMHQQLW
;
A
#
# COMPACT_ATOMS: atom_id res chain seq x y z
N MET A 1 -12.18 -8.31 -1.76
CA MET A 1 -10.97 -8.87 -1.13
C MET A 1 -11.15 -9.01 0.38
N GLY A 2 -10.78 -10.17 0.93
CA GLY A 2 -10.69 -10.42 2.37
C GLY A 2 -9.38 -9.91 3.00
N TRP A 3 -9.24 -9.99 4.32
CA TRP A 3 -8.07 -9.49 5.06
C TRP A 3 -6.74 -10.13 4.61
N ARG A 4 -6.74 -11.44 4.34
CA ARG A 4 -5.53 -12.16 3.90
C ARG A 4 -5.04 -11.66 2.54
N GLU A 5 -5.95 -11.39 1.61
CA GLU A 5 -5.62 -10.87 0.28
C GLU A 5 -5.08 -9.45 0.36
N ARG A 6 -5.72 -8.58 1.17
CA ARG A 6 -5.20 -7.22 1.42
C ARG A 6 -3.82 -7.24 2.06
N ARG A 7 -3.58 -8.16 3.01
CA ARG A 7 -2.26 -8.34 3.62
C ARG A 7 -1.22 -8.84 2.61
N ARG A 8 -1.57 -9.81 1.76
CA ARG A 8 -0.68 -10.26 0.67
C ARG A 8 -0.39 -9.14 -0.31
N ALA A 9 -1.37 -8.31 -0.65
CA ALA A 9 -1.09 -7.13 -1.44
C ALA A 9 -0.07 -6.23 -0.71
N LEU A 10 -0.32 -5.83 0.54
CA LEU A 10 0.56 -4.89 1.24
C LEU A 10 2.01 -5.31 1.43
N VAL A 11 2.26 -6.59 1.75
CA VAL A 11 3.60 -7.07 2.15
C VAL A 11 4.04 -8.32 1.39
N GLY A 12 3.35 -8.65 0.29
CA GLY A 12 3.67 -9.80 -0.54
C GLY A 12 4.74 -9.50 -1.58
N PHE A 13 5.02 -10.52 -2.38
CA PHE A 13 6.09 -10.49 -3.37
C PHE A 13 5.95 -9.33 -4.38
N GLU A 14 4.75 -9.08 -4.91
CA GLU A 14 4.48 -7.96 -5.82
C GLU A 14 4.86 -6.60 -5.22
N ALA A 15 4.59 -6.38 -3.93
CA ALA A 15 4.96 -5.13 -3.26
C ALA A 15 6.49 -5.02 -3.06
N LEU A 16 7.19 -6.15 -2.91
CA LEU A 16 8.65 -6.16 -2.83
C LEU A 16 9.30 -5.90 -4.20
N GLU A 17 8.72 -6.42 -5.28
CA GLU A 17 9.16 -6.14 -6.65
C GLU A 17 9.00 -4.65 -6.99
N GLU A 18 7.87 -4.04 -6.64
CA GLU A 18 7.66 -2.59 -6.79
C GLU A 18 8.72 -1.76 -6.06
N LEU A 19 9.04 -2.15 -4.83
CA LEU A 19 10.08 -1.48 -4.05
C LEU A 19 11.47 -1.69 -4.66
N ALA A 20 11.74 -2.84 -5.26
CA ALA A 20 12.99 -3.09 -5.97
C ALA A 20 13.09 -2.22 -7.23
N GLU A 21 12.04 -2.14 -8.05
CA GLU A 21 11.98 -1.29 -9.25
C GLU A 21 12.21 0.19 -8.92
N ILE A 22 11.54 0.70 -7.88
CA ILE A 22 11.75 2.07 -7.37
C ILE A 22 13.18 2.22 -6.83
N GLY A 23 13.67 1.22 -6.10
CA GLY A 23 15.00 1.19 -5.50
C GLY A 23 16.12 1.28 -6.54
N ASP A 24 15.99 0.60 -7.67
CA ASP A 24 16.97 0.61 -8.76
C ASP A 24 17.14 2.02 -9.35
N VAL A 25 16.03 2.73 -9.57
CA VAL A 25 16.05 4.12 -10.02
C VAL A 25 16.70 5.03 -8.97
N LEU A 26 16.31 4.90 -7.70
CA LEU A 26 16.90 5.70 -6.62
C LEU A 26 18.39 5.44 -6.45
N ALA A 27 18.84 4.19 -6.61
CA ALA A 27 20.26 3.83 -6.59
C ALA A 27 21.01 4.50 -7.74
N SER A 28 20.47 4.45 -8.97
CA SER A 28 21.06 5.13 -10.12
C SER A 28 21.13 6.65 -9.92
N VAL A 29 20.10 7.26 -9.33
CA VAL A 29 20.09 8.70 -9.01
C VAL A 29 21.14 9.03 -7.95
N ALA A 30 21.27 8.20 -6.91
CA ALA A 30 22.26 8.40 -5.85
C ALA A 30 23.70 8.27 -6.37
N GLU A 31 23.95 7.31 -7.26
CA GLU A 31 25.27 7.06 -7.86
C GLU A 31 25.67 8.18 -8.83
N THR A 32 24.78 8.53 -9.76
CA THR A 32 25.07 9.52 -10.81
C THR A 32 24.86 10.96 -10.35
N ARG A 33 24.18 11.16 -9.21
CA ARG A 33 23.68 12.46 -8.72
C ARG A 33 22.84 13.19 -9.78
N SER A 34 22.13 12.44 -10.60
CA SER A 34 21.37 12.94 -11.75
C SER A 34 20.06 12.17 -11.92
N LEU A 35 19.06 12.83 -12.48
CA LEU A 35 17.79 12.19 -12.88
C LEU A 35 17.84 11.62 -14.30
N ALA A 36 19.00 11.61 -14.97
CA ALA A 36 19.14 11.19 -16.36
C ALA A 36 18.69 9.73 -16.63
N VAL A 37 18.63 8.87 -15.60
CA VAL A 37 18.04 7.53 -15.72
C VAL A 37 16.56 7.58 -16.15
N LEU A 38 15.85 8.66 -15.83
CA LEU A 38 14.46 8.91 -16.22
C LEU A 38 14.32 9.57 -17.59
N ASP A 39 15.42 9.91 -18.27
CA ASP A 39 15.38 10.36 -19.67
C ASP A 39 15.13 9.19 -20.62
N GLU A 40 15.47 7.97 -20.21
CA GLU A 40 15.13 6.73 -20.92
C GLU A 40 13.62 6.44 -20.74
N PRO A 41 12.81 6.47 -21.81
CA PRO A 41 11.36 6.32 -21.71
C PRO A 41 10.94 5.02 -21.00
N GLU A 42 11.60 3.91 -21.28
CA GLU A 42 11.24 2.63 -20.66
C GLU A 42 11.49 2.64 -19.14
N ALA A 43 12.60 3.23 -18.70
CA ALA A 43 12.93 3.34 -17.29
C ALA A 43 11.96 4.26 -16.55
N ARG A 44 11.58 5.39 -17.17
CA ARG A 44 10.59 6.31 -16.63
C ARG A 44 9.22 5.64 -16.50
N ASP A 45 8.73 5.00 -17.56
CA ASP A 45 7.41 4.40 -17.58
C ASP A 45 7.30 3.26 -16.53
N ARG A 46 8.36 2.46 -16.38
CA ARG A 46 8.44 1.42 -15.34
C ARG A 46 8.40 2.01 -13.93
N PHE A 47 9.17 3.07 -13.70
CA PHE A 47 9.21 3.77 -12.41
C PHE A 47 7.85 4.37 -12.05
N GLU A 48 7.22 5.08 -12.98
CA GLU A 48 5.90 5.68 -12.78
C GLU A 48 4.84 4.62 -12.49
N ALA A 49 4.83 3.50 -13.23
CA ALA A 49 3.91 2.40 -12.99
C ALA A 49 4.15 1.70 -11.62
N ALA A 50 5.39 1.60 -11.16
CA ALA A 50 5.70 1.06 -9.83
C ALA A 50 5.19 1.98 -8.72
N VAL A 51 5.39 3.29 -8.87
CA VAL A 51 4.88 4.30 -7.93
C VAL A 51 3.34 4.30 -7.91
N GLU A 52 2.68 4.25 -9.06
CA GLU A 52 1.22 4.22 -9.14
C GLU A 52 0.64 3.00 -8.40
N ARG A 53 1.17 1.80 -8.66
CA ARG A 53 0.75 0.58 -7.95
C ARG A 53 0.97 0.68 -6.44
N MET A 54 2.10 1.24 -6.01
CA MET A 54 2.37 1.48 -4.59
C MET A 54 1.37 2.45 -3.96
N GLU A 55 1.01 3.54 -4.66
CA GLU A 55 0.00 4.51 -4.21
C GLU A 55 -1.39 3.86 -4.09
N GLU A 56 -1.81 3.10 -5.10
CA GLU A 56 -3.06 2.34 -5.03
C GLU A 56 -3.11 1.39 -3.85
N ARG A 57 -1.96 0.81 -3.48
CA ARG A 57 -1.81 -0.12 -2.36
C ARG A 57 -2.04 0.56 -1.01
N LYS A 58 -1.82 1.89 -0.89
CA LYS A 58 -2.03 2.64 0.36
C LYS A 58 -3.45 2.54 0.89
N ARG A 59 -4.46 2.39 0.03
CA ARG A 59 -5.87 2.22 0.46
C ARG A 59 -6.08 1.00 1.35
N TRP A 60 -5.16 0.03 1.29
CA TRP A 60 -5.21 -1.19 2.08
C TRP A 60 -4.48 -1.06 3.40
N LEU A 61 -3.63 -0.04 3.58
CA LEU A 61 -2.86 0.15 4.81
C LEU A 61 -3.81 0.13 6.01
N PRO A 62 -3.46 -0.61 7.08
CA PRO A 62 -4.25 -0.60 8.28
C PRO A 62 -4.33 0.84 8.79
N LYS A 63 -5.55 1.32 9.06
CA LYS A 63 -5.73 2.55 9.82
C LYS A 63 -5.08 2.35 11.19
N GLU A 64 -4.43 3.39 11.71
CA GLU A 64 -3.88 3.34 13.05
C GLU A 64 -4.94 2.91 14.05
N PHE A 65 -4.57 1.96 14.93
CA PHE A 65 -5.46 1.50 15.97
C PHE A 65 -5.56 2.57 17.07
N CYS A 66 -6.69 3.28 17.12
CA CYS A 66 -6.99 4.19 18.22
C CYS A 66 -8.01 3.56 19.18
N ARG A 67 -7.54 3.14 20.36
CA ARG A 67 -8.39 2.54 21.40
C ARG A 67 -9.57 3.43 21.79
N ILE A 68 -9.37 4.75 21.85
CA ILE A 68 -10.43 5.71 22.21
C ILE A 68 -11.54 5.68 21.15
N GLN A 69 -11.19 5.82 19.87
CA GLN A 69 -12.16 5.78 18.76
C GLN A 69 -12.88 4.43 18.69
N VAL A 70 -12.15 3.33 18.90
CA VAL A 70 -12.74 1.98 18.95
C VAL A 70 -13.74 1.88 20.10
N ASN A 71 -13.38 2.33 21.31
CA ASN A 71 -14.27 2.32 22.47
C ASN A 71 -15.50 3.22 22.28
N GLU A 72 -15.35 4.38 21.64
CA GLU A 72 -16.49 5.26 21.30
C GLU A 72 -17.47 4.56 20.35
N ARG A 73 -16.97 3.90 19.30
CA ARG A 73 -17.81 3.10 18.38
C ARG A 73 -18.47 1.92 19.07
N PHE A 74 -17.76 1.24 19.97
CA PHE A 74 -18.33 0.17 20.79
C PHE A 74 -19.49 0.68 21.65
N ARG A 75 -19.30 1.82 22.33
CA ARG A 75 -20.34 2.47 23.16
C ARG A 75 -21.56 2.93 22.36
N ARG A 76 -21.37 3.29 21.09
CA ARG A 76 -22.45 3.62 20.14
C ARG A 76 -23.14 2.40 19.54
N GLU A 77 -22.83 1.20 20.03
CA GLU A 77 -23.38 -0.06 19.55
C GLU A 77 -23.10 -0.36 18.07
N GLU A 78 -22.16 0.34 17.42
CA GLU A 78 -21.81 0.13 16.01
C GLU A 78 -21.25 -1.28 15.76
N HIS A 79 -20.69 -1.91 16.80
CA HIS A 79 -20.27 -3.31 16.78
C HIS A 79 -21.42 -4.29 16.51
N LYS A 80 -22.67 -3.94 16.83
CA LYS A 80 -23.85 -4.76 16.53
C LYS A 80 -24.05 -4.91 15.02
N GLN A 81 -23.70 -3.90 14.21
CA GLN A 81 -23.76 -4.00 12.74
C GLN A 81 -22.79 -5.05 12.17
N LEU A 82 -21.64 -5.24 12.82
CA LEU A 82 -20.68 -6.30 12.46
C LEU A 82 -21.13 -7.67 12.96
N MET A 83 -21.79 -7.73 14.13
CA MET A 83 -22.32 -8.99 14.70
C MET A 83 -23.59 -9.49 13.98
N HIS A 84 -24.41 -8.59 13.43
CA HIS A 84 -25.59 -8.96 12.65
C HIS A 84 -25.27 -9.51 11.25
N GLN A 85 -24.00 -9.49 10.81
CA GLN A 85 -23.57 -10.20 9.60
C GLN A 85 -23.44 -11.72 9.79
N GLN A 86 -23.86 -12.28 10.93
CA GLN A 86 -23.96 -13.73 11.17
C GLN A 86 -25.40 -14.27 11.20
N LEU A 87 -26.34 -13.61 10.53
CA LEU A 87 -27.59 -14.26 10.16
C LEU A 87 -27.76 -14.16 8.64
N TRP A 88 -27.86 -15.34 8.03
CA TRP A 88 -28.04 -15.71 6.62
C TRP A 88 -26.75 -16.03 5.85
#